data_AF-X1TAU9-F1
#
_entry.id   AF-X1TAU9-F1
#
_cell.length_a   1.000
_cell.length_b   1.000
_cell.length_c   1.000
_cell.angle_alpha   90.00
_cell.angle_beta   90.00
_cell.angle_gamma   90.00
#
_symmetry.space_group_name_H-M   'P 1'
#
loop_
_entity.id
_entity.type
_entity.pdbx_description
1 polymer ?
#
loop_
_entity_poly.entity_id
_entity_poly.type
_entity_poly.pdbx_seq_one_letter_code
_entity_poly.pdbx_strand_id
1 'polypeptide(L)'
;MENQSYTYREIMTQVESWRKVHSDVVGEKVSLNLNIFSDNYDEIIFFGCGSSYNLSQSASFFTKSLFDGRSCFALPSSELLINTDIYINKDKKYLIIGFSRSGETTESINVVKLLKDRQNVTSFTFSCQEDNTIHVVILSSTFINF
;
A
#
# COMPACT_ATOMS: atom_id res chain seq x y z
N MET A 1 -23.74 -2.83 -31.60
CA MET A 1 -22.37 -3.30 -31.31
C MET A 1 -21.96 -2.67 -29.99
N GLU A 2 -21.77 -3.50 -28.97
CA GLU A 2 -21.58 -3.11 -27.57
C GLU A 2 -20.28 -2.33 -27.37
N ASN A 3 -20.40 -1.00 -27.27
CA ASN A 3 -19.37 -0.16 -26.69
C ASN A 3 -19.57 -0.13 -25.17
N GLN A 4 -19.50 -1.29 -24.50
CA GLN A 4 -19.44 -1.29 -23.04
C GLN A 4 -18.11 -0.63 -22.65
N SER A 5 -18.18 0.58 -22.07
CA SER A 5 -17.03 1.31 -21.57
C SER A 5 -16.23 0.43 -20.59
N TYR A 6 -14.91 0.39 -20.72
CA TYR A 6 -14.03 -0.31 -19.77
C TYR A 6 -14.36 0.05 -18.31
N THR A 7 -14.65 1.33 -18.05
CA THR A 7 -15.06 1.82 -16.74
C THR A 7 -16.38 1.22 -16.25
N TYR A 8 -17.37 1.04 -17.15
CA TYR A 8 -18.63 0.40 -16.76
C TYR A 8 -18.39 -1.04 -16.31
N ARG A 9 -17.56 -1.78 -17.05
CA ARG A 9 -17.20 -3.16 -16.68
C ARG A 9 -16.44 -3.20 -15.35
N GLU A 10 -15.46 -2.32 -15.15
CA GLU A 10 -14.70 -2.22 -13.89
C GLU A 10 -15.63 -1.95 -12.71
N ILE A 11 -16.64 -1.08 -12.85
CA ILE A 11 -17.63 -0.82 -11.79
C ILE A 11 -18.50 -2.05 -11.53
N MET A 12 -19.05 -2.66 -12.59
CA MET A 12 -19.99 -3.79 -12.45
C MET A 12 -19.34 -5.06 -11.89
N THR A 13 -18.02 -5.18 -11.97
CA THR A 13 -17.26 -6.36 -11.50
C THR A 13 -16.73 -6.22 -10.07
N GLN A 14 -16.85 -5.06 -9.43
CA GLN A 14 -16.28 -4.79 -8.10
C GLN A 14 -16.68 -5.81 -7.03
N VAL A 15 -17.95 -6.21 -6.99
CA VAL A 15 -18.45 -7.18 -6.01
C VAL A 15 -17.75 -8.53 -6.15
N GLU A 16 -17.51 -8.96 -7.39
CA GLU A 16 -16.83 -10.23 -7.66
C GLU A 16 -15.34 -10.14 -7.31
N SER A 17 -14.68 -9.05 -7.69
CA SER A 17 -13.30 -8.80 -7.30
C SER A 17 -13.13 -8.78 -5.78
N TRP A 18 -14.04 -8.18 -5.01
CA TRP A 18 -13.98 -8.18 -3.54
C TRP A 18 -14.10 -9.59 -2.94
N ARG A 19 -14.98 -10.45 -3.49
CA ARG A 19 -15.10 -11.84 -3.03
C ARG A 19 -13.81 -12.61 -3.27
N LYS A 20 -13.20 -12.41 -4.44
CA LYS A 20 -11.91 -13.02 -4.79
C LYS A 20 -10.82 -12.57 -3.82
N VAL A 21 -10.65 -11.26 -3.63
CA VAL A 21 -9.66 -10.69 -2.68
C VAL A 21 -9.86 -11.26 -1.27
N HIS A 22 -11.10 -11.25 -0.77
CA HIS A 22 -11.41 -11.78 0.56
C HIS A 22 -11.05 -13.27 0.67
N SER A 23 -11.42 -14.08 -0.34
CA SER A 23 -11.09 -15.51 -0.37
C SER A 23 -9.57 -15.76 -0.43
N ASP A 24 -8.83 -14.93 -1.17
CA ASP A 24 -7.38 -15.09 -1.31
C ASP A 24 -6.65 -14.71 -0.02
N VAL A 25 -7.13 -13.68 0.70
CA VAL A 25 -6.59 -13.25 2.00
C VAL A 25 -6.91 -14.27 3.11
N VAL A 26 -8.18 -14.64 3.27
CA VAL A 26 -8.61 -15.56 4.35
C VAL A 26 -8.14 -17.00 4.09
N GLY A 27 -8.03 -17.39 2.82
CA GLY A 27 -7.49 -18.69 2.41
C GLY A 27 -5.97 -18.77 2.42
N GLU A 28 -5.26 -17.75 2.95
CA GLU A 28 -3.80 -17.68 3.05
C GLU A 28 -3.07 -17.88 1.71
N LYS A 29 -3.74 -17.62 0.58
CA LYS A 29 -3.13 -17.67 -0.76
C LYS A 29 -2.24 -16.46 -1.04
N VAL A 30 -2.42 -15.44 -0.22
CA VAL A 30 -1.61 -14.23 -0.22
C VAL A 30 -0.32 -14.51 0.54
N SER A 31 0.81 -14.28 -0.11
CA SER A 31 2.17 -14.45 0.46
C SER A 31 2.51 -13.44 1.59
N LEU A 32 1.54 -12.64 2.04
CA LEU A 32 1.71 -11.63 3.07
C LEU A 32 1.60 -12.27 4.45
N ASN A 33 2.64 -12.15 5.26
CA ASN A 33 2.51 -12.41 6.68
C ASN A 33 1.73 -11.26 7.34
N LEU A 34 0.42 -11.45 7.53
CA LEU A 34 -0.47 -10.46 8.15
C LEU A 34 -0.09 -10.13 9.60
N ASN A 35 0.73 -10.95 10.26
CA ASN A 35 1.26 -10.63 11.59
C ASN A 35 2.21 -9.43 11.57
N ILE A 36 2.56 -8.89 10.40
CA ILE A 36 3.33 -7.65 10.34
C ILE A 36 2.67 -6.51 11.12
N PHE A 37 1.35 -6.42 11.10
CA PHE A 37 0.67 -5.39 11.90
C PHE A 37 0.78 -5.63 13.41
N SER A 38 1.28 -6.78 13.85
CA SER A 38 1.49 -7.10 15.27
C SER A 38 2.85 -6.66 15.80
N ASP A 39 3.79 -6.30 14.92
CA ASP A 39 5.08 -5.75 15.32
C ASP A 39 4.92 -4.38 16.03
N ASN A 40 5.85 -4.08 16.93
CA ASN A 40 5.92 -2.80 17.63
C ASN A 40 6.55 -1.73 16.73
N TYR A 41 5.74 -1.15 15.85
CA TYR A 41 6.07 0.06 15.11
C TYR A 41 5.68 1.31 15.90
N ASP A 42 6.54 2.32 15.87
CA ASP A 42 6.25 3.63 16.46
C ASP A 42 5.25 4.40 15.59
N GLU A 43 5.40 4.30 14.26
CA GLU A 43 4.52 4.96 13.30
C GLU A 43 4.20 4.08 12.09
N ILE A 44 2.95 4.18 11.62
CA ILE A 44 2.48 3.53 10.39
C ILE A 44 2.09 4.62 9.39
N ILE A 45 2.76 4.64 8.24
CA ILE A 45 2.51 5.64 7.19
C ILE A 45 1.95 4.93 5.96
N PHE A 46 0.78 5.36 5.52
CA PHE A 46 0.20 4.95 4.25
C PHE A 46 0.52 5.96 3.16
N PHE A 47 0.79 5.52 1.93
CA PHE A 47 1.06 6.44 0.83
C PHE A 47 0.52 5.98 -0.53
N GLY A 48 0.28 6.93 -1.42
CA GLY A 48 -0.18 6.68 -2.78
C GLY A 48 -0.31 7.97 -3.60
N CYS A 49 -0.74 7.85 -4.86
CA CYS A 49 -1.01 8.99 -5.74
C CYS A 49 -2.49 9.02 -6.15
N GLY A 50 -3.09 10.22 -6.21
CA GLY A 50 -4.47 10.41 -6.66
C GLY A 50 -5.48 9.56 -5.87
N SER A 51 -6.26 8.72 -6.57
CA SER A 51 -7.22 7.81 -5.92
C SER A 51 -6.57 6.82 -4.95
N SER A 52 -5.30 6.45 -5.17
CA SER A 52 -4.56 5.59 -4.22
C SER A 52 -4.20 6.33 -2.92
N TYR A 53 -4.08 7.66 -2.97
CA TYR A 53 -3.95 8.47 -1.75
C TYR A 53 -5.28 8.55 -0.97
N ASN A 54 -6.43 8.61 -1.65
CA ASN A 54 -7.73 8.51 -0.99
C ASN A 54 -7.90 7.15 -0.28
N LEU A 55 -7.43 6.06 -0.91
CA LEU A 55 -7.35 4.74 -0.27
C LEU A 55 -6.43 4.78 0.95
N SER A 56 -5.26 5.43 0.84
CA SER A 56 -4.30 5.58 1.95
C SER A 56 -4.92 6.27 3.16
N GLN A 57 -5.67 7.35 2.94
CA GLN A 57 -6.39 8.07 4.01
C GLN A 57 -7.42 7.18 4.69
N SER A 58 -8.20 6.41 3.92
CA SER A 58 -9.18 5.47 4.46
C SER A 58 -8.50 4.36 5.27
N ALA A 59 -7.43 3.77 4.73
CA ALA A 59 -6.65 2.73 5.39
C ALA A 59 -6.02 3.23 6.70
N SER A 60 -5.50 4.45 6.71
CA SER A 60 -4.96 5.09 7.91
C SER A 60 -6.03 5.28 8.99
N PHE A 61 -7.21 5.79 8.62
CA PHE A 61 -8.33 5.94 9.54
C PHE A 61 -8.75 4.61 10.18
N PHE A 62 -8.96 3.57 9.36
CA PHE A 62 -9.33 2.25 9.86
C PHE A 62 -8.24 1.59 10.69
N THR A 63 -6.97 1.75 10.32
CA THR A 63 -5.86 1.20 11.11
C THR A 63 -5.81 1.88 12.48
N LYS A 64 -5.95 3.21 12.51
CA LYS A 64 -5.97 3.97 13.76
C LYS A 64 -7.14 3.58 14.67
N SER A 65 -8.31 3.25 14.11
CA SER A 65 -9.47 2.84 14.90
C SER A 65 -9.39 1.41 15.44
N LEU A 66 -8.53 0.57 14.86
CA LEU A 66 -8.33 -0.82 15.29
C LEU A 66 -7.14 -0.98 16.25
N PHE A 67 -6.15 -0.09 16.17
CA PHE A 67 -4.94 -0.16 16.99
C PHE A 67 -4.82 1.10 17.86
N ASP A 68 -5.39 1.02 19.07
CA ASP A 68 -5.34 2.11 20.04
C ASP A 68 -3.90 2.55 20.33
N GLY A 69 -3.68 3.87 20.33
CA GLY A 69 -2.42 4.50 20.72
C GLY A 69 -1.31 4.51 19.65
N ARG A 70 -1.51 3.89 18.48
CA ARG A 70 -0.49 3.92 17.41
C ARG A 70 -0.61 5.18 16.55
N SER A 71 0.53 5.83 16.28
CA SER A 71 0.59 6.93 15.33
C SER A 71 0.39 6.39 13.92
N CYS A 72 -0.66 6.84 13.26
CA CYS A 72 -0.97 6.42 11.90
C CYS A 72 -1.52 7.59 11.09
N PHE A 73 -0.95 7.80 9.90
CA PHE A 73 -1.38 8.84 8.97
C PHE A 73 -1.10 8.44 7.52
N ALA A 74 -1.68 9.19 6.59
CA ALA A 74 -1.51 9.00 5.16
C ALA A 74 -0.80 10.20 4.54
N LEU A 75 0.08 9.96 3.57
CA LEU A 75 0.79 11.00 2.82
C LEU A 75 0.65 10.79 1.30
N PRO A 76 0.56 11.85 0.50
CA PRO A 76 0.82 11.76 -0.93
C PRO A 76 2.24 11.23 -1.19
N SER A 77 2.43 10.40 -2.23
CA SER A 77 3.77 9.86 -2.55
C SER A 77 4.79 10.97 -2.81
N SER A 78 4.38 12.06 -3.48
CA SER A 78 5.25 13.21 -3.76
C SER A 78 5.72 13.91 -2.49
N GLU A 79 4.84 14.04 -1.49
CA GLU A 79 5.15 14.68 -0.23
C GLU A 79 6.12 13.84 0.61
N LEU A 80 5.86 12.54 0.72
CA LEU A 80 6.77 11.61 1.38
C LEU A 80 8.13 11.54 0.68
N LEU A 81 8.15 11.60 -0.66
CA LEU A 81 9.38 11.60 -1.45
C LEU A 81 10.24 12.85 -1.24
N ILE A 82 9.63 14.03 -1.24
CA ILE A 82 10.34 15.31 -1.15
C ILE A 82 10.80 15.58 0.28
N ASN A 83 9.97 15.21 1.27
CA ASN A 83 10.17 15.56 2.67
C ASN A 83 10.48 14.35 3.55
N THR A 84 11.14 13.32 3.02
CA THR A 84 11.28 12.05 3.73
C THR A 84 11.92 12.18 5.10
N ASP A 85 12.94 13.02 5.25
CA ASP A 85 13.65 13.18 6.53
C ASP A 85 12.84 13.97 7.58
N ILE A 86 11.75 14.63 7.17
CA ILE A 86 10.78 15.24 8.10
C ILE A 86 9.90 14.15 8.72
N TYR A 87 9.54 13.14 7.92
CA TYR A 87 8.60 12.08 8.33
C TYR A 87 9.30 10.85 8.93
N ILE A 88 10.52 10.53 8.48
CA ILE A 88 11.26 9.32 8.87
C ILE A 88 12.43 9.68 9.77
N ASN A 89 12.24 9.55 11.08
CA ASN A 89 13.27 9.75 12.08
C ASN A 89 14.05 8.46 12.33
N LYS A 90 15.38 8.52 12.31
CA LYS A 90 16.27 7.37 12.57
C LYS A 90 16.01 6.64 13.90
N ASP A 91 15.47 7.32 14.91
CA ASP A 91 15.26 6.78 16.26
C ASP A 91 13.89 6.10 16.45
N LYS A 92 13.06 6.04 15.38
CA LYS A 92 11.74 5.40 15.37
C LYS A 92 11.70 4.24 14.38
N LYS A 93 10.89 3.21 14.67
CA LYS A 93 10.60 2.07 13.79
C LYS A 93 9.31 2.32 13.01
N TYR A 94 9.36 2.18 11.69
CA TYR A 94 8.25 2.51 10.79
C TYR A 94 7.72 1.29 10.05
N LEU A 95 6.40 1.26 9.88
CA LEU A 95 5.73 0.46 8.85
C LEU A 95 5.21 1.39 7.76
N ILE A 96 5.69 1.22 6.54
CA ILE A 96 5.31 2.04 5.39
C ILE A 96 4.52 1.20 4.40
N ILE A 97 3.30 1.61 4.07
CA ILE A 97 2.39 0.85 3.22
C ILE A 97 1.96 1.70 2.01
N GLY A 98 2.33 1.26 0.82
CA GLY A 98 2.02 1.96 -0.42
C GLY A 98 0.90 1.32 -1.24
N PHE A 99 0.12 2.14 -1.92
CA PHE A 99 -0.89 1.70 -2.89
C PHE A 99 -0.59 2.29 -4.27
N SER A 100 -0.57 1.44 -5.30
CA SER A 100 -0.50 1.89 -6.70
C SER A 100 -1.16 0.87 -7.64
N ARG A 101 -2.19 1.30 -8.36
CA ARG A 101 -2.93 0.43 -9.30
C ARG A 101 -2.02 -0.24 -10.33
N SER A 102 -1.18 0.54 -11.03
CA SER A 102 -0.26 0.01 -12.05
C SER A 102 1.07 -0.47 -11.49
N GLY A 103 1.47 0.03 -10.31
CA GLY A 103 2.82 -0.22 -9.79
C GLY A 103 3.93 0.53 -10.56
N GLU A 104 3.55 1.39 -11.49
CA GLU A 104 4.47 2.15 -12.37
C GLU A 104 4.49 3.65 -12.08
N THR A 105 3.83 4.09 -11.01
CA THR A 105 3.81 5.51 -10.64
C THR A 105 5.20 5.94 -10.14
N THR A 106 5.85 6.83 -10.88
CA THR A 106 7.24 7.28 -10.64
C THR A 106 7.48 7.71 -9.21
N GLU A 107 6.62 8.54 -8.64
CA GLU A 107 6.75 9.04 -7.27
C GLU A 107 6.69 7.89 -6.26
N SER A 108 5.75 6.97 -6.43
CA SER A 108 5.61 5.81 -5.55
C SER A 108 6.80 4.86 -5.66
N ILE A 109 7.32 4.62 -6.87
CA ILE A 109 8.55 3.84 -7.08
C ILE A 109 9.73 4.50 -6.35
N ASN A 110 9.87 5.82 -6.48
CA ASN A 110 10.98 6.55 -5.89
C ASN A 110 10.90 6.58 -4.36
N VAL A 111 9.71 6.67 -3.76
CA VAL A 111 9.52 6.51 -2.31
C VAL A 111 10.07 5.16 -1.86
N VAL A 112 9.67 4.08 -2.53
CA VAL A 112 10.11 2.73 -2.19
C VAL A 112 11.64 2.59 -2.32
N LYS A 113 12.22 3.06 -3.43
CA LYS A 113 13.68 3.03 -3.63
C LYS A 113 14.42 3.80 -2.53
N LEU A 114 13.91 4.97 -2.16
CA LEU A 114 14.50 5.84 -1.14
C LEU A 114 14.43 5.23 0.26
N LEU A 115 13.42 4.41 0.55
CA LEU A 115 13.23 3.78 1.86
C LEU A 115 13.90 2.40 1.97
N LYS A 116 14.27 1.77 0.85
CA LYS A 116 14.74 0.39 0.79
C LYS A 116 15.92 0.07 1.71
N ASP A 117 16.89 1.00 1.82
CA ASP A 117 18.13 0.78 2.58
C ASP A 117 18.04 1.29 4.03
N ARG A 118 16.89 1.80 4.46
CA ARG A 118 16.69 2.30 5.83
C ARG A 118 16.35 1.14 6.78
N GLN A 119 17.25 0.83 7.70
CA GLN A 119 17.11 -0.29 8.64
C GLN A 119 15.92 -0.18 9.60
N ASN A 120 15.47 1.04 9.89
CA ASN A 120 14.35 1.31 10.77
C ASN A 120 12.99 1.32 10.03
N VAL A 121 12.98 1.01 8.73
CA VAL A 121 11.78 1.01 7.90
C VAL A 121 11.47 -0.40 7.42
N THR A 122 10.24 -0.85 7.69
CA THR A 122 9.65 -1.98 6.99
C THR A 122 8.66 -1.45 5.96
N SER A 123 8.76 -1.88 4.70
CA SER A 123 7.89 -1.36 3.62
C SER A 123 7.14 -2.46 2.87
N PHE A 124 5.88 -2.19 2.56
CA PHE A 124 4.96 -3.06 1.83
C PHE A 124 4.19 -2.25 0.80
N THR A 125 3.84 -2.87 -0.32
CA THR A 125 2.99 -2.22 -1.32
C THR A 125 1.96 -3.17 -1.89
N PHE A 126 0.81 -2.61 -2.23
CA PHE A 126 -0.27 -3.27 -2.93
C PHE A 126 -0.41 -2.71 -4.34
N SER A 127 -0.53 -3.60 -5.33
CA SER A 127 -0.77 -3.27 -6.72
C SER A 127 -1.78 -4.22 -7.37
N CYS A 128 -2.39 -3.78 -8.47
CA CYS A 128 -3.37 -4.54 -9.25
C CYS A 128 -2.75 -5.22 -10.49
N GLN A 129 -1.46 -5.00 -10.77
CA GLN A 129 -0.75 -5.62 -11.90
C GLN A 129 0.40 -6.51 -11.41
N GLU A 130 0.57 -7.68 -12.02
CA GLU A 130 1.76 -8.51 -11.82
C GLU A 130 2.99 -7.86 -12.49
N ASP A 131 4.19 -8.29 -12.11
CA ASP A 131 5.47 -7.92 -12.76
C ASP A 131 5.74 -6.41 -12.93
N ASN A 132 5.27 -5.59 -12.01
CA ASN A 132 5.51 -4.15 -12.02
C ASN A 132 6.79 -3.73 -11.26
N THR A 133 7.25 -2.51 -11.53
CA THR A 133 8.47 -1.95 -10.95
C THR A 133 8.44 -1.89 -9.42
N ILE A 134 7.30 -1.53 -8.81
CA ILE A 134 7.18 -1.50 -7.34
C ILE A 134 7.41 -2.90 -6.74
N HIS A 135 6.88 -3.96 -7.35
CA HIS A 135 7.07 -5.33 -6.88
C HIS A 135 8.53 -5.78 -6.93
N VAL A 136 9.27 -5.41 -7.97
CA VAL A 136 10.69 -5.76 -8.13
C VAL A 136 11.58 -5.04 -7.11
N VAL A 137 11.17 -3.87 -6.64
CA VAL A 137 11.98 -3.05 -5.72
C VAL A 137 11.87 -3.54 -4.26
N ILE A 138 10.78 -4.20 -3.86
CA ILE A 138 10.47 -4.57 -2.45
C ILE A 138 10.76 -6.04 -2.14
N LEU A 139 11.34 -6.31 -0.96
CA LEU A 139 11.71 -7.64 -0.46
C LEU A 139 10.49 -8.52 -0.05
N SER A 140 9.32 -7.92 0.09
CA SER A 140 8.04 -8.55 0.41
C SER A 140 6.89 -7.76 -0.23
N SER A 141 6.60 -8.05 -1.50
CA SER A 141 5.44 -7.53 -2.19
C SER A 141 4.33 -8.58 -2.19
N THR A 142 3.08 -8.13 -2.14
CA THR A 142 1.92 -9.02 -2.19
C THR A 142 1.03 -8.57 -3.31
N PHE A 143 0.73 -9.52 -4.18
CA PHE A 143 -0.15 -9.30 -5.31
C PHE A 143 -1.57 -9.70 -4.93
N ILE A 144 -2.52 -8.86 -5.34
CA ILE A 144 -3.95 -9.16 -5.20
C ILE A 144 -4.54 -9.08 -6.61
N ASN A 145 -4.90 -10.24 -7.16
CA ASN A 145 -5.61 -10.34 -8.42
C ASN A 145 -7.04 -9.80 -8.25
N PHE A 146 -7.43 -8.82 -9.06
CA PHE A 146 -8.81 -8.32 -9.17
C PHE A 146 -9.60 -9.08 -10.24
#